data_AF-A0A2E8H9V7-F1
#
_entry.id   AF-A0A2E8H9V7-F1
#
_cell.length_a   1.000
_cell.length_b   1.000
_cell.length_c   1.000
_cell.angle_alpha   90.00
_cell.angle_beta   90.00
_cell.angle_gamma   90.00
#
_symmetry.space_group_name_H-M   'P 1'
#
loop_
_entity.id
_entity.type
_entity.pdbx_description
1 polymer ?
#
loop_
_entity_poly.entity_id
_entity_poly.type
_entity_poly.pdbx_seq_one_letter_code
_entity_poly.pdbx_strand_id
1 'polypeptide(L)'
;MKLSLDNICAMKKRTPSIDRPQQIVAAALELLDGTPLESVSTRMIARQLGISQPALFRHFRSRDELMLAVVDSTRDRLGAVAAAIIDGHQSPASQLDALTAGLLAYVEQNPGLPRLLFSLPEPGKVATALRQLVAMQVSLVAELVRQGQRQGAFDRHVDSQQAGRAFVALIQGLVLQWQSSGGRTPLVDQAGPLMALWLDGVRATGSQPVAAGQGEPGEEGIVELDVRPILADGEDPLSQILAGVAAAGPRGIVILTVPFRPEPLLALLGAQGHVVSDRQIDQETWSVEISVNGGQIEDLRQLEAPEPLERVLHVTATLPAGEVYIARLPRYPRLLIQHLDGRGLLWAVHDEPDGTALLRVKKPR
;
A
#
# COMPACT_ATOMS: atom_id res chain seq x y z
N MET A 1 -27.16 -12.27 32.54
CA MET A 1 -27.32 -11.15 33.49
C MET A 1 -27.99 -10.01 32.74
N LYS A 2 -29.32 -9.84 32.91
CA LYS A 2 -30.12 -8.82 32.21
C LYS A 2 -29.94 -7.49 32.94
N LEU A 3 -29.36 -6.48 32.29
CA LEU A 3 -29.38 -5.10 32.77
C LEU A 3 -30.64 -4.43 32.20
N SER A 4 -31.52 -4.03 33.12
CA SER A 4 -32.88 -3.51 32.87
C SER A 4 -32.87 -2.08 32.31
N LEU A 5 -33.89 -1.78 31.49
CA LEU A 5 -34.19 -0.52 30.81
C LEU A 5 -34.59 0.65 31.74
N ASP A 6 -34.52 0.47 33.05
CA ASP A 6 -35.02 1.45 34.04
C ASP A 6 -34.00 2.55 34.40
N ASN A 7 -32.73 2.40 34.02
CA ASN A 7 -31.68 3.40 34.30
C ASN A 7 -31.64 4.58 33.30
N ILE A 8 -32.50 4.59 32.28
CA ILE A 8 -32.50 5.64 31.25
C ILE A 8 -33.39 6.85 31.63
N CYS A 9 -34.27 6.73 32.64
CA CYS A 9 -35.28 7.77 32.92
C CYS A 9 -34.92 8.76 34.06
N ALA A 10 -33.78 8.62 34.74
CA ALA A 10 -33.48 9.39 35.95
C ALA A 10 -32.12 10.12 35.96
N MET A 11 -31.70 10.74 34.85
CA MET A 11 -30.62 11.73 34.85
C MET A 11 -30.91 12.90 33.89
N LYS A 12 -32.01 13.60 34.16
CA LYS A 12 -32.29 14.93 33.59
C LYS A 12 -31.38 15.98 34.26
N LYS A 13 -30.08 15.99 33.93
CA LYS A 13 -29.14 17.07 34.28
C LYS A 13 -28.15 17.32 33.13
N ARG A 14 -28.49 18.36 32.34
CA ARG A 14 -27.64 19.15 31.42
C ARG A 14 -26.72 18.35 30.48
N THR A 15 -27.25 18.00 29.31
CA THR A 15 -26.43 17.89 28.10
C THR A 15 -25.63 19.19 27.95
N PRO A 16 -24.30 19.17 27.76
CA PRO A 16 -23.57 20.39 27.44
C PRO A 16 -24.22 20.99 26.20
N SER A 17 -24.71 22.22 26.28
CA SER A 17 -25.28 22.89 25.11
C SER A 17 -24.16 22.94 24.07
N ILE A 18 -24.32 22.23 22.95
CA ILE A 18 -23.42 22.34 21.80
C ILE A 18 -23.20 23.82 21.54
N ASP A 19 -21.94 24.26 21.49
CA ASP A 19 -21.58 25.65 21.30
C ASP A 19 -22.25 26.20 20.03
N ARG A 20 -22.75 27.44 20.06
CA ARG A 20 -23.55 28.01 18.97
C ARG A 20 -22.84 27.94 17.60
N PRO A 21 -21.52 28.18 17.47
CA PRO A 21 -20.77 27.94 16.25
C PRO A 21 -20.88 26.50 15.71
N GLN A 22 -20.82 25.49 16.58
CA GLN A 22 -20.94 24.08 16.17
C GLN A 22 -22.35 23.76 15.66
N GLN A 23 -23.39 24.35 16.25
CA GLN A 23 -24.76 24.22 15.73
C GLN A 23 -24.89 24.83 14.33
N ILE A 24 -24.25 25.98 14.10
CA ILE A 24 -24.25 26.65 12.79
C ILE A 24 -23.51 25.80 11.75
N VAL A 25 -22.36 25.24 12.11
CA VAL A 25 -21.59 24.34 11.24
C VAL A 25 -22.38 23.06 10.92
N ALA A 26 -23.03 22.46 11.91
CA ALA A 26 -23.85 21.26 11.70
C ALA A 26 -25.03 21.54 10.75
N ALA A 27 -25.77 22.63 10.96
CA ALA A 27 -26.87 23.02 10.08
C ALA A 27 -26.40 23.33 8.65
N ALA A 28 -25.21 23.93 8.49
CA ALA A 28 -24.62 24.16 7.18
C ALA A 28 -24.30 22.83 6.46
N LEU A 29 -23.77 21.84 7.18
CA LEU A 29 -23.49 20.51 6.62
C LEU A 29 -24.77 19.75 6.29
N GLU A 30 -25.81 19.85 7.12
CA GLU A 30 -27.13 19.26 6.84
C GLU A 30 -27.76 19.84 5.57
N LEU A 31 -27.63 21.14 5.32
CA LEU A 31 -28.14 21.77 4.09
C LEU A 31 -27.48 21.26 2.81
N LEU A 32 -26.26 20.72 2.92
CA LEU A 32 -25.57 20.13 1.77
C LEU A 32 -26.20 18.81 1.32
N ASP A 33 -27.09 18.23 2.13
CA ASP A 33 -27.98 17.17 1.66
C ASP A 33 -29.00 17.75 0.67
N GLY A 34 -28.85 17.42 -0.61
CA GLY A 34 -29.70 17.90 -1.69
C GLY A 34 -29.37 19.30 -2.24
N THR A 35 -28.45 20.07 -1.64
CA THR A 35 -28.09 21.42 -2.12
C THR A 35 -26.61 21.53 -2.52
N PRO A 36 -26.27 22.06 -3.71
CA PRO A 36 -24.88 22.37 -4.07
C PRO A 36 -24.23 23.36 -3.10
N LEU A 37 -22.92 23.22 -2.87
CA LEU A 37 -22.17 24.05 -1.91
C LEU A 37 -22.41 25.55 -2.13
N GLU A 38 -22.30 26.00 -3.36
CA GLU A 38 -22.41 27.40 -3.81
C GLU A 38 -23.80 27.97 -3.54
N SER A 39 -24.83 27.11 -3.52
CA SER A 39 -26.22 27.49 -3.27
C SER A 39 -26.57 27.59 -1.79
N VAL A 40 -25.75 27.02 -0.89
CA VAL A 40 -25.95 27.16 0.55
C VAL A 40 -25.60 28.58 1.00
N SER A 41 -26.62 29.33 1.42
CA SER A 41 -26.50 30.73 1.86
C SER A 41 -26.63 30.90 3.37
N THR A 42 -26.01 31.94 3.93
CA THR A 42 -26.13 32.27 5.37
C THR A 42 -27.57 32.56 5.81
N ARG A 43 -28.45 32.99 4.88
CA ARG A 43 -29.89 33.13 5.14
C ARG A 43 -30.58 31.79 5.32
N MET A 44 -30.25 30.80 4.49
CA MET A 44 -30.81 29.45 4.61
C MET A 44 -30.40 28.81 5.94
N ILE A 45 -29.12 28.92 6.31
CA ILE A 45 -28.59 28.40 7.57
C ILE A 45 -29.26 29.07 8.78
N ALA A 46 -29.35 30.41 8.77
CA ALA A 46 -30.01 31.15 9.84
C ALA A 46 -31.49 30.76 9.99
N ARG A 47 -32.20 30.60 8.85
CA ARG A 47 -33.60 30.15 8.82
C ARG A 47 -33.77 28.74 9.40
N GLN A 48 -32.90 27.79 9.04
CA GLN A 48 -32.95 26.42 9.57
C GLN A 48 -32.77 26.38 11.09
N LEU A 49 -31.93 27.26 11.62
CA LEU A 49 -31.67 27.37 13.06
C LEU A 49 -32.67 28.26 13.81
N GLY A 50 -33.62 28.88 13.11
CA GLY A 50 -34.57 29.82 13.72
C GLY A 50 -33.90 31.08 14.30
N ILE A 51 -32.75 31.50 13.77
CA ILE A 51 -32.03 32.71 14.20
C ILE A 51 -32.03 33.78 13.10
N SER A 52 -31.78 35.02 13.48
CA SER A 52 -31.60 36.10 12.50
C SER A 52 -30.24 35.98 11.80
N GLN A 53 -30.17 36.39 10.53
CA GLN A 53 -28.91 36.42 9.79
C GLN A 53 -27.83 37.29 10.49
N PRO A 54 -28.15 38.46 11.09
CA PRO A 54 -27.19 39.21 11.91
C PRO A 54 -26.68 38.45 13.14
N ALA A 55 -27.48 37.59 13.76
CA ALA A 55 -27.02 36.77 14.89
C ALA A 55 -26.00 35.72 14.45
N LEU A 56 -26.16 35.13 13.26
CA LEU A 56 -25.15 34.24 12.66
C LEU A 56 -23.83 34.98 12.41
N PHE A 57 -23.91 36.21 11.89
CA PHE A 57 -22.72 37.03 11.61
C PHE A 57 -21.91 37.44 12.85
N ARG A 58 -22.47 37.30 14.06
CA ARG A 58 -21.70 37.46 15.32
C ARG A 58 -20.69 36.34 15.54
N HIS A 59 -20.92 35.16 14.96
CA HIS A 59 -20.04 33.99 15.07
C HIS A 59 -19.13 33.82 13.86
N PHE A 60 -19.63 34.12 12.65
CA PHE A 60 -18.86 33.99 11.41
C PHE A 60 -19.02 35.27 10.59
N ARG A 61 -17.93 35.99 10.34
CA ARG A 61 -17.96 37.31 9.69
C ARG A 61 -18.28 37.23 8.21
N SER A 62 -18.08 36.08 7.58
CA SER A 62 -18.41 35.83 6.18
C SER A 62 -18.92 34.41 5.95
N ARG A 63 -19.53 34.19 4.76
CA ARG A 63 -19.86 32.84 4.29
C ARG A 63 -18.61 31.97 4.19
N ASP A 64 -17.51 32.51 3.69
CA ASP A 64 -16.26 31.76 3.52
C ASP A 64 -15.67 31.32 4.85
N GLU A 65 -15.73 32.17 5.89
CA GLU A 65 -15.30 31.81 7.24
C GLU A 65 -16.16 30.68 7.81
N LEU A 66 -17.48 30.74 7.60
CA LEU A 66 -18.38 29.65 7.99
C LEU A 66 -18.06 28.36 7.21
N MET A 67 -17.88 28.44 5.89
CA MET A 67 -17.59 27.25 5.08
C MET A 67 -16.23 26.64 5.41
N LEU A 68 -15.22 27.45 5.75
CA LEU A 68 -13.95 26.96 6.29
C LEU A 68 -14.17 26.19 7.59
N ALA A 69 -14.95 26.73 8.52
CA ALA A 69 -15.27 26.03 9.76
C ALA A 69 -16.04 24.70 9.52
N VAL A 70 -16.84 24.62 8.46
CA VAL A 70 -17.48 23.36 8.02
C VAL A 70 -16.44 22.35 7.53
N VAL A 71 -15.47 22.78 6.72
CA VAL A 71 -14.38 21.91 6.25
C VAL A 71 -13.48 21.46 7.40
N ASP A 72 -13.13 22.36 8.32
CA ASP A 72 -12.31 22.06 9.49
C ASP A 72 -13.03 21.09 10.43
N SER A 73 -14.31 21.33 10.73
CA SER A 73 -15.09 20.39 11.54
C SER A 73 -15.22 19.01 10.85
N THR A 74 -15.33 18.98 9.53
CA THR A 74 -15.34 17.72 8.77
C THR A 74 -14.00 17.00 8.86
N ARG A 75 -12.89 17.72 8.75
CA ARG A 75 -11.53 17.20 8.93
C ARG A 75 -11.37 16.57 10.30
N ASP A 76 -11.75 17.28 11.36
CA ASP A 76 -11.60 16.83 12.75
C ASP A 76 -12.43 15.56 13.01
N ARG A 77 -13.67 15.52 12.51
CA ARG A 77 -14.55 14.35 12.66
C ARG A 77 -14.02 13.14 11.91
N LEU A 78 -13.62 13.29 10.64
CA LEU A 78 -13.04 12.20 9.86
C LEU A 78 -11.74 11.69 10.48
N GLY A 79 -10.89 12.60 10.97
CA GLY A 79 -9.66 12.24 11.68
C GLY A 79 -9.93 11.48 12.97
N ALA A 80 -10.91 11.91 13.77
CA ALA A 80 -11.30 11.22 15.00
C ALA A 80 -11.87 9.81 14.73
N VAL A 81 -12.71 9.66 13.70
CA VAL A 81 -13.23 8.36 13.26
C VAL A 81 -12.09 7.45 12.82
N ALA A 82 -11.17 7.95 11.98
CA ALA A 82 -10.03 7.17 11.51
C ALA A 82 -9.11 6.74 12.66
N ALA A 83 -8.79 7.65 13.59
CA ALA A 83 -7.95 7.33 14.75
C ALA A 83 -8.57 6.24 15.62
N ALA A 84 -9.86 6.36 15.95
CA ALA A 84 -10.57 5.38 16.77
C ALA A 84 -10.61 3.98 16.12
N ILE A 85 -10.74 3.93 14.78
CA ILE A 85 -10.70 2.67 14.02
C ILE A 85 -9.28 2.10 14.04
N ILE A 86 -8.26 2.91 13.76
CA ILE A 86 -6.87 2.45 13.70
C ILE A 86 -6.41 1.89 15.05
N ASP A 87 -6.72 2.58 16.15
CA ASP A 87 -6.34 2.16 17.50
C ASP A 87 -7.01 0.84 17.93
N GLY A 88 -8.15 0.49 17.33
CA GLY A 88 -8.90 -0.73 17.62
C GLY A 88 -8.38 -2.00 16.94
N HIS A 89 -7.39 -1.88 16.04
CA HIS A 89 -6.96 -2.96 15.16
C HIS A 89 -5.43 -3.16 15.19
N GLN A 90 -5.00 -4.42 15.13
CA GLN A 90 -3.60 -4.79 15.41
C GLN A 90 -2.69 -4.80 14.17
N SER A 91 -3.24 -5.03 12.97
CA SER A 91 -2.45 -5.10 11.74
C SER A 91 -2.85 -4.01 10.73
N PRO A 92 -1.92 -3.45 9.94
CA PRO A 92 -2.21 -2.45 8.92
C PRO A 92 -3.24 -2.91 7.88
N ALA A 93 -3.24 -4.18 7.50
CA ALA A 93 -4.27 -4.74 6.63
C ALA A 93 -5.67 -4.66 7.27
N SER A 94 -5.79 -5.11 8.52
CA SER A 94 -7.06 -5.03 9.25
C SER A 94 -7.50 -3.59 9.54
N GLN A 95 -6.55 -2.67 9.76
CA GLN A 95 -6.82 -1.24 9.92
C GLN A 95 -7.37 -0.64 8.65
N LEU A 96 -6.82 -0.98 7.47
CA LEU A 96 -7.30 -0.48 6.19
C LEU A 96 -8.69 -1.03 5.84
N ASP A 97 -8.95 -2.31 6.09
CA ASP A 97 -10.29 -2.91 5.92
C ASP A 97 -11.32 -2.23 6.83
N ALA A 98 -10.98 -2.07 8.11
CA ALA A 98 -11.85 -1.41 9.07
C ALA A 98 -12.06 0.07 8.74
N LEU A 99 -11.03 0.75 8.26
CA LEU A 99 -11.10 2.15 7.83
C LEU A 99 -12.05 2.30 6.63
N THR A 100 -11.97 1.40 5.65
CA THR A 100 -12.91 1.34 4.52
C THR A 100 -14.35 1.20 5.01
N ALA A 101 -14.64 0.18 5.82
CA ALA A 101 -16.00 -0.06 6.30
C ALA A 101 -16.52 1.10 7.17
N GLY A 102 -15.70 1.61 8.10
CA GLY A 102 -16.09 2.67 9.02
C GLY A 102 -16.28 4.03 8.35
N LEU A 103 -15.42 4.40 7.40
CA LEU A 103 -15.58 5.64 6.65
C LEU A 103 -16.82 5.61 5.76
N LEU A 104 -17.09 4.48 5.10
CA LEU A 104 -18.29 4.34 4.26
C LEU A 104 -19.57 4.40 5.10
N ALA A 105 -19.62 3.71 6.24
CA ALA A 105 -20.74 3.79 7.17
C ALA A 105 -20.94 5.22 7.71
N TYR A 106 -19.85 5.94 7.99
CA TYR A 106 -19.92 7.33 8.42
C TYR A 106 -20.45 8.25 7.32
N VAL A 107 -20.03 8.04 6.07
CA VAL A 107 -20.53 8.80 4.91
C VAL A 107 -22.02 8.55 4.68
N GLU A 108 -22.49 7.31 4.77
CA GLU A 108 -23.92 6.98 4.63
C GLU A 108 -24.79 7.69 5.68
N GLN A 109 -24.29 7.82 6.90
CA GLN A 109 -24.98 8.52 7.99
C GLN A 109 -24.96 10.04 7.85
N ASN A 110 -24.16 10.59 6.93
CA ASN A 110 -23.98 12.02 6.76
C ASN A 110 -24.07 12.43 5.27
N PRO A 111 -25.27 12.46 4.68
CA PRO A 111 -25.47 12.68 3.24
C PRO A 111 -24.94 14.01 2.68
N GLY A 112 -24.76 15.02 3.53
CA GLY A 112 -24.13 16.30 3.16
C GLY A 112 -22.61 16.21 2.95
N LEU A 113 -21.92 15.21 3.52
CA LEU A 113 -20.46 15.06 3.40
C LEU A 113 -20.00 14.82 1.96
N PRO A 114 -20.57 13.88 1.19
CA PRO A 114 -20.21 13.72 -0.22
C PRO A 114 -20.30 15.03 -1.01
N ARG A 115 -21.35 15.83 -0.77
CA ARG A 115 -21.54 17.12 -1.47
C ARG A 115 -20.44 18.13 -1.13
N LEU A 116 -20.00 18.16 0.13
CA LEU A 116 -18.87 18.98 0.55
C LEU A 116 -17.56 18.49 -0.08
N LEU A 117 -17.27 17.20 0.04
CA LEU A 117 -15.99 16.61 -0.38
C LEU A 117 -15.77 16.67 -1.90
N PHE A 118 -16.84 16.54 -2.68
CA PHE A 118 -16.79 16.60 -4.15
C PHE A 118 -17.20 17.94 -4.73
N SER A 119 -17.34 18.97 -3.89
CA SER A 119 -17.51 20.33 -4.38
C SER A 119 -16.25 20.80 -5.11
N LEU A 120 -16.46 21.60 -6.16
CA LEU A 120 -15.40 22.24 -6.92
C LEU A 120 -15.53 23.76 -6.78
N PRO A 121 -15.31 24.31 -5.57
CA PRO A 121 -15.47 25.74 -5.36
C PRO A 121 -14.41 26.53 -6.13
N GLU A 122 -14.74 27.79 -6.41
CA GLU A 122 -13.81 28.75 -6.98
C GLU A 122 -12.49 28.84 -6.18
N PRO A 123 -11.36 29.19 -6.84
CA PRO A 123 -10.09 29.35 -6.16
C PRO A 123 -10.17 30.28 -4.95
N GLY A 124 -9.78 29.76 -3.78
CA GLY A 124 -9.88 30.49 -2.52
C GLY A 124 -9.52 29.62 -1.32
N LYS A 125 -9.78 30.14 -0.11
CA LYS A 125 -9.43 29.45 1.13
C LYS A 125 -10.17 28.11 1.29
N VAL A 126 -11.46 28.06 0.96
CA VAL A 126 -12.28 26.84 1.04
C VAL A 126 -11.75 25.76 0.08
N ALA A 127 -11.46 26.12 -1.18
CA ALA A 127 -10.85 25.20 -2.15
C ALA A 127 -9.51 24.65 -1.66
N THR A 128 -8.67 25.50 -1.03
CA THR A 128 -7.39 25.07 -0.45
C THR A 128 -7.59 24.13 0.74
N ALA A 129 -8.54 24.41 1.63
CA ALA A 129 -8.84 23.58 2.79
C ALA A 129 -9.33 22.17 2.39
N LEU A 130 -10.17 22.08 1.35
CA LEU A 130 -10.62 20.80 0.77
C LEU A 130 -9.46 20.00 0.15
N ARG A 131 -8.60 20.65 -0.64
CA ARG A 131 -7.39 19.99 -1.18
C ARG A 131 -6.48 19.46 -0.07
N GLN A 132 -6.30 20.22 1.00
CA GLN A 132 -5.52 19.79 2.16
C GLN A 132 -6.18 18.63 2.90
N LEU A 133 -7.51 18.59 2.98
CA LEU A 133 -8.25 17.47 3.56
C LEU A 133 -7.98 16.18 2.78
N VAL A 134 -8.03 16.22 1.45
CA VAL A 134 -7.69 15.05 0.61
C VAL A 134 -6.22 14.66 0.77
N ALA A 135 -5.30 15.62 0.80
CA ALA A 135 -3.88 15.34 1.01
C ALA A 135 -3.62 14.66 2.37
N MET A 136 -4.32 15.08 3.42
CA MET A 136 -4.25 14.46 4.75
C MET A 136 -4.71 13.00 4.71
N GLN A 137 -5.83 12.70 4.03
CA GLN A 137 -6.34 11.34 3.87
C GLN A 137 -5.31 10.44 3.17
N VAL A 138 -4.72 10.93 2.08
CA VAL A 138 -3.66 10.20 1.35
C VAL A 138 -2.47 9.92 2.27
N SER A 139 -2.01 10.92 3.02
CA SER A 139 -0.86 10.77 3.92
C SER A 139 -1.12 9.78 5.06
N LEU A 140 -2.34 9.75 5.61
CA LEU A 140 -2.74 8.79 6.64
C LEU A 140 -2.67 7.36 6.10
N VAL A 141 -3.25 7.10 4.93
CA VAL A 141 -3.22 5.76 4.32
C VAL A 141 -1.79 5.38 3.91
N ALA A 142 -1.03 6.32 3.36
CA ALA A 142 0.37 6.08 3.02
C ALA A 142 1.22 5.69 4.25
N GLU A 143 0.91 6.24 5.43
CA GLU A 143 1.57 5.80 6.67
C GLU A 143 1.17 4.38 7.08
N LEU A 144 -0.11 4.02 6.97
CA LEU A 144 -0.54 2.63 7.20
C LEU A 144 0.14 1.65 6.24
N VAL A 145 0.30 2.03 4.97
CA VAL A 145 1.07 1.24 4.00
C VAL A 145 2.53 1.11 4.43
N ARG A 146 3.20 2.20 4.81
CA ARG A 146 4.59 2.14 5.33
C ARG A 146 4.72 1.28 6.57
N GLN A 147 3.75 1.32 7.48
CA GLN A 147 3.74 0.45 8.66
C GLN A 147 3.62 -1.02 8.26
N GLY A 148 2.72 -1.34 7.32
CA GLY A 148 2.60 -2.71 6.81
C GLY A 148 3.87 -3.17 6.07
N GLN A 149 4.55 -2.29 5.35
CA GLN A 149 5.86 -2.57 4.73
C GLN A 149 6.93 -2.89 5.78
N ARG A 150 7.03 -2.08 6.86
CA ARG A 150 7.95 -2.34 7.98
C ARG A 150 7.68 -3.66 8.70
N GLN A 151 6.41 -4.09 8.72
CA GLN A 151 5.97 -5.34 9.33
C GLN A 151 6.00 -6.54 8.38
N GLY A 152 6.43 -6.34 7.12
CA GLY A 152 6.45 -7.39 6.09
C GLY A 152 5.08 -7.80 5.55
N ALA A 153 4.00 -7.09 5.90
CA ALA A 153 2.64 -7.39 5.46
C ALA A 153 2.34 -6.86 4.03
N PHE A 154 3.05 -5.81 3.60
CA PHE A 154 2.90 -5.18 2.29
C PHE A 154 4.23 -5.14 1.54
N ASP A 155 4.15 -5.15 0.21
CA ASP A 155 5.33 -5.10 -0.67
C ASP A 155 6.10 -3.79 -0.46
N ARG A 156 7.38 -3.90 -0.12
CA ARG A 156 8.30 -2.76 0.08
C ARG A 156 8.53 -1.92 -1.19
N HIS A 157 8.30 -2.49 -2.37
CA HIS A 157 8.50 -1.85 -3.67
C HIS A 157 7.29 -1.02 -4.12
N VAL A 158 6.14 -1.20 -3.46
CA VAL A 158 4.97 -0.37 -3.70
C VAL A 158 5.21 1.04 -3.14
N ASP A 159 5.04 2.06 -3.98
CA ASP A 159 5.09 3.45 -3.53
C ASP A 159 3.89 3.72 -2.60
N SER A 160 4.19 3.90 -1.30
CA SER A 160 3.17 4.14 -0.27
C SER A 160 2.28 5.35 -0.54
N GLN A 161 2.81 6.40 -1.16
CA GLN A 161 2.07 7.61 -1.48
C GLN A 161 1.10 7.36 -2.64
N GLN A 162 1.52 6.59 -3.65
CA GLN A 162 0.66 6.19 -4.76
C GLN A 162 -0.40 5.19 -4.32
N ALA A 163 -0.06 4.24 -3.45
CA ALA A 163 -1.02 3.33 -2.82
C ALA A 163 -2.08 4.12 -2.03
N GLY A 164 -1.67 5.09 -1.21
CA GLY A 164 -2.58 5.97 -0.49
C GLY A 164 -3.49 6.80 -1.41
N ARG A 165 -2.96 7.31 -2.54
CA ARG A 165 -3.77 8.00 -3.55
C ARG A 165 -4.78 7.06 -4.20
N ALA A 166 -4.37 5.86 -4.59
CA ALA A 166 -5.24 4.86 -5.19
C ALA A 166 -6.38 4.46 -4.23
N PHE A 167 -6.07 4.28 -2.94
CA PHE A 167 -7.06 3.99 -1.91
C PHE A 167 -8.10 5.10 -1.80
N VAL A 168 -7.65 6.36 -1.65
CA VAL A 168 -8.56 7.50 -1.52
C VAL A 168 -9.41 7.67 -2.78
N ALA A 169 -8.82 7.51 -3.97
CA ALA A 169 -9.54 7.56 -5.24
C ALA A 169 -10.60 6.46 -5.35
N LEU A 170 -10.30 5.24 -4.89
CA LEU A 170 -11.23 4.13 -4.88
C LEU A 170 -12.45 4.42 -3.99
N ILE A 171 -12.21 4.83 -2.74
CA ILE A 171 -13.27 5.16 -1.78
C ILE A 171 -14.12 6.33 -2.30
N GLN A 172 -13.49 7.39 -2.80
CA GLN A 172 -14.20 8.54 -3.35
C GLN A 172 -15.01 8.16 -4.60
N GLY A 173 -14.47 7.31 -5.48
CA GLY A 173 -15.18 6.79 -6.64
C GLY A 173 -16.41 5.97 -6.28
N LEU A 174 -16.34 5.16 -5.23
CA LEU A 174 -17.48 4.41 -4.69
C LEU A 174 -18.56 5.34 -4.14
N VAL A 175 -18.18 6.32 -3.31
CA VAL A 175 -19.12 7.29 -2.74
C VAL A 175 -19.80 8.12 -3.83
N LEU A 176 -19.05 8.56 -4.85
CA LEU A 176 -19.60 9.33 -5.95
C LEU A 176 -20.62 8.50 -6.76
N GLN A 177 -20.30 7.25 -7.10
CA GLN A 177 -21.20 6.35 -7.82
C GLN A 177 -22.47 6.05 -7.01
N TRP A 178 -22.32 5.80 -5.71
CA TRP A 178 -23.44 5.61 -4.79
C TRP A 178 -24.37 6.83 -4.78
N GLN A 179 -23.80 8.03 -4.66
CA GLN A 179 -24.56 9.28 -4.70
C GLN A 179 -25.28 9.47 -6.04
N SER A 180 -24.62 9.22 -7.17
CA SER A 180 -25.21 9.28 -8.51
C SER A 180 -26.33 8.26 -8.72
N SER A 181 -26.27 7.11 -8.03
CA SER A 181 -27.31 6.07 -8.08
C SER A 181 -28.52 6.37 -7.18
N GLY A 182 -28.46 7.44 -6.37
CA GLY A 182 -29.48 7.77 -5.37
C GLY A 182 -29.44 6.88 -4.13
N GLY A 183 -28.29 6.28 -3.84
CA GLY A 183 -28.04 5.52 -2.61
C GLY A 183 -28.77 4.17 -2.51
N ARG A 184 -29.07 3.52 -3.64
CA ARG A 184 -29.92 2.31 -3.70
C ARG A 184 -29.30 1.07 -3.06
N THR A 185 -27.98 0.93 -3.14
CA THR A 185 -27.23 -0.20 -2.59
C THR A 185 -26.32 0.33 -1.49
N PRO A 186 -26.22 -0.32 -0.31
CA PRO A 186 -25.26 0.08 0.71
C PRO A 186 -23.84 0.15 0.15
N LEU A 187 -23.08 1.16 0.57
CA LEU A 187 -21.69 1.39 0.17
C LEU A 187 -20.78 0.26 0.66
N VAL A 188 -21.03 -0.23 1.87
CA VAL A 188 -20.23 -1.31 2.47
C VAL A 188 -20.27 -2.59 1.64
N ASP A 189 -21.41 -2.90 1.03
CA ASP A 189 -21.59 -4.10 0.19
C ASP A 189 -20.80 -4.01 -1.12
N GLN A 190 -20.58 -2.80 -1.62
CA GLN A 190 -19.86 -2.54 -2.88
C GLN A 190 -18.34 -2.48 -2.68
N ALA A 191 -17.89 -2.17 -1.47
CA ALA A 191 -16.49 -1.91 -1.19
C ALA A 191 -15.64 -3.17 -1.05
N GLY A 192 -16.20 -4.27 -0.53
CA GLY A 192 -15.46 -5.50 -0.23
C GLY A 192 -14.61 -6.03 -1.39
N PRO A 193 -15.18 -6.31 -2.58
CA PRO A 193 -14.41 -6.83 -3.71
C PRO A 193 -13.32 -5.88 -4.22
N LEU A 194 -13.59 -4.57 -4.26
CA LEU A 194 -12.62 -3.59 -4.71
C LEU A 194 -11.51 -3.35 -3.68
N MET A 195 -11.86 -3.43 -2.39
CA MET A 195 -10.90 -3.36 -1.31
C MET A 195 -9.99 -4.58 -1.31
N ALA A 196 -10.53 -5.78 -1.57
CA ALA A 196 -9.74 -6.99 -1.76
C ALA A 196 -8.74 -6.82 -2.92
N LEU A 197 -9.20 -6.29 -4.07
CA LEU A 197 -8.31 -5.99 -5.20
C LEU A 197 -7.21 -4.98 -4.85
N TRP A 198 -7.54 -3.92 -4.11
CA TRP A 198 -6.56 -2.94 -3.66
C TRP A 198 -5.56 -3.56 -2.68
N LEU A 199 -6.02 -4.37 -1.73
CA LEU A 199 -5.17 -5.10 -0.78
C LEU A 199 -4.24 -6.07 -1.51
N ASP A 200 -4.76 -6.86 -2.44
CA ASP A 200 -3.97 -7.77 -3.27
C ASP A 200 -2.88 -7.02 -4.04
N GLY A 201 -3.19 -5.82 -4.54
CA GLY A 201 -2.22 -4.97 -5.24
C GLY A 201 -1.12 -4.35 -4.37
N VAL A 202 -1.29 -4.33 -3.04
CA VAL A 202 -0.26 -3.84 -2.09
C VAL A 202 0.36 -4.94 -1.24
N ARG A 203 -0.22 -6.14 -1.26
CA ARG A 203 0.33 -7.31 -0.56
C ARG A 203 1.71 -7.62 -1.13
N ALA A 204 2.60 -8.04 -0.24
CA ALA A 204 3.80 -8.71 -0.67
C ALA A 204 3.39 -9.94 -1.48
N THR A 205 3.63 -9.94 -2.78
CA THR A 205 3.64 -11.17 -3.57
C THR A 205 4.75 -12.02 -2.97
N GLY A 206 4.36 -13.00 -2.14
CA GLY A 206 5.20 -13.89 -1.33
C GLY A 206 6.70 -13.58 -1.26
N SER A 207 7.19 -12.98 -0.17
CA SER A 207 7.74 -13.79 0.92
C SER A 207 6.68 -14.49 1.78
N GLN A 208 6.03 -15.52 1.22
CA GLN A 208 5.64 -16.70 2.00
C GLN A 208 6.76 -17.72 1.78
N PRO A 209 7.12 -18.56 2.78
CA PRO A 209 7.88 -19.75 2.46
C PRO A 209 7.06 -20.51 1.43
N VAL A 210 7.64 -20.76 0.26
CA VAL A 210 7.05 -21.58 -0.78
C VAL A 210 6.67 -22.90 -0.11
N ALA A 211 5.40 -23.05 0.26
CA ALA A 211 4.82 -24.34 0.48
C ALA A 211 5.02 -25.07 -0.85
N ALA A 212 5.84 -26.12 -0.84
CA ALA A 212 6.11 -26.96 -2.00
C ALA A 212 4.78 -27.28 -2.71
N GLY A 213 4.53 -26.62 -3.84
CA GLY A 213 3.16 -26.52 -4.34
C GLY A 213 3.05 -25.84 -5.71
N GLN A 214 3.64 -26.48 -6.71
CA GLN A 214 3.24 -26.42 -8.13
C GLN A 214 3.20 -25.02 -8.77
N GLY A 215 4.38 -24.46 -9.04
CA GLY A 215 4.53 -23.42 -10.05
C GLY A 215 4.23 -23.94 -11.44
N GLU A 216 3.50 -23.15 -12.23
CA GLU A 216 3.45 -23.29 -13.68
C GLU A 216 4.88 -23.22 -14.27
N PRO A 217 5.15 -23.89 -15.40
CA PRO A 217 6.51 -24.23 -15.84
C PRO A 217 7.28 -22.98 -16.31
N GLY A 218 7.98 -22.30 -15.39
CA GLY A 218 8.79 -21.12 -15.69
C GLY A 218 9.73 -20.65 -14.57
N GLU A 219 9.40 -20.87 -13.29
CA GLU A 219 10.21 -20.42 -12.12
C GLU A 219 11.43 -21.30 -11.78
N GLU A 220 12.04 -21.97 -12.77
CA GLU A 220 13.27 -22.73 -12.52
C GLU A 220 14.51 -21.82 -12.58
N GLY A 221 15.06 -21.44 -11.42
CA GLY A 221 16.50 -21.14 -11.33
C GLY A 221 16.99 -19.96 -10.50
N ILE A 222 16.13 -19.20 -9.81
CA ILE A 222 16.56 -18.30 -8.73
C ILE A 222 15.75 -18.65 -7.48
N VAL A 223 16.43 -18.94 -6.36
CA VAL A 223 15.81 -19.32 -5.10
C VAL A 223 16.24 -18.35 -4.02
N GLU A 224 15.27 -17.76 -3.32
CA GLU A 224 15.52 -16.88 -2.17
C GLU A 224 15.26 -17.62 -0.87
N LEU A 225 16.15 -17.45 0.10
CA LEU A 225 16.03 -18.10 1.41
C LEU A 225 16.43 -17.12 2.51
N ASP A 226 15.48 -16.73 3.36
CA ASP A 226 15.76 -15.99 4.60
C ASP A 226 15.84 -16.98 5.76
N VAL A 227 17.03 -17.13 6.33
CA VAL A 227 17.27 -18.07 7.44
C VAL A 227 17.40 -17.37 8.79
N ARG A 228 17.24 -16.03 8.84
CA ARG A 228 17.26 -15.28 10.10
C ARG A 228 16.19 -15.77 11.09
N PRO A 229 14.94 -16.07 10.67
CA PRO A 229 13.94 -16.61 11.61
C PRO A 229 14.36 -17.97 12.18
N ILE A 230 14.88 -18.87 11.34
CA ILE A 230 15.32 -20.22 11.73
C ILE A 230 16.46 -20.12 12.76
N LEU A 231 17.42 -19.24 12.51
CA LEU A 231 18.53 -18.99 13.42
C LEU A 231 18.09 -18.30 14.72
N ALA A 232 17.08 -17.42 14.67
CA ALA A 232 16.51 -16.78 15.85
C ALA A 232 15.78 -17.79 16.76
N ASP A 233 15.16 -18.81 16.16
CA ASP A 233 14.52 -19.93 16.87
C ASP A 233 15.53 -20.98 17.37
N GLY A 234 16.82 -20.82 17.04
CA GLY A 234 17.90 -21.72 17.45
C GLY A 234 17.99 -23.02 16.64
N GLU A 235 17.33 -23.08 15.48
CA GLU A 235 17.36 -24.23 14.58
C GLU A 235 18.52 -24.14 13.55
N ASP A 236 18.95 -25.29 13.01
CA ASP A 236 20.01 -25.36 11.99
C ASP A 236 19.44 -25.17 10.56
N PRO A 237 19.78 -24.09 9.85
CA PRO A 237 19.26 -23.83 8.52
C PRO A 237 19.93 -24.64 7.39
N LEU A 238 21.01 -25.39 7.67
CA LEU A 238 21.83 -26.03 6.64
C LEU A 238 21.01 -26.93 5.70
N SER A 239 20.08 -27.72 6.25
CA SER A 239 19.25 -28.63 5.45
C SER A 239 18.34 -27.87 4.48
N GLN A 240 17.82 -26.70 4.89
CA GLN A 240 16.99 -25.85 4.03
C GLN A 240 17.82 -25.16 2.95
N ILE A 241 19.05 -24.73 3.29
CA ILE A 241 19.99 -24.14 2.33
C ILE A 241 20.35 -25.15 1.24
N LEU A 242 20.68 -26.39 1.62
CA LEU A 242 20.99 -27.45 0.65
C LEU A 242 19.78 -27.83 -0.21
N ALA A 243 18.58 -27.84 0.38
CA ALA A 243 17.34 -28.03 -0.38
C ALA A 243 17.11 -26.90 -1.38
N GLY A 244 17.40 -25.65 -1.00
CA GLY A 244 17.33 -24.48 -1.90
C GLY A 244 18.32 -24.58 -3.06
N VAL A 245 19.56 -25.02 -2.80
CA VAL A 245 20.57 -25.27 -3.84
C VAL A 245 20.11 -26.35 -4.81
N ALA A 246 19.51 -27.43 -4.30
CA ALA A 246 18.94 -28.48 -5.16
C ALA A 246 17.76 -27.97 -5.99
N ALA A 247 16.86 -27.18 -5.40
CA ALA A 247 15.69 -26.60 -6.05
C ALA A 247 16.06 -25.58 -7.15
N ALA A 248 17.14 -24.83 -6.97
CA ALA A 248 17.64 -23.89 -7.98
C ALA A 248 18.11 -24.60 -9.26
N GLY A 249 18.44 -25.90 -9.16
CA GLY A 249 18.87 -26.71 -10.29
C GLY A 249 20.24 -26.30 -10.87
N PRO A 250 20.68 -26.96 -11.96
CA PRO A 250 21.98 -26.68 -12.56
C PRO A 250 22.02 -25.26 -13.13
N ARG A 251 23.06 -24.49 -12.78
CA ARG A 251 23.19 -23.05 -13.11
C ARG A 251 22.03 -22.20 -12.61
N GLY A 252 21.46 -22.60 -11.46
CA GLY A 252 20.60 -21.77 -10.66
C GLY A 252 21.38 -20.82 -9.76
N ILE A 253 20.66 -19.91 -9.13
CA ILE A 253 21.18 -18.96 -8.15
C ILE A 253 20.40 -19.13 -6.86
N VAL A 254 21.07 -19.20 -5.73
CA VAL A 254 20.45 -19.10 -4.40
C VAL A 254 20.89 -17.80 -3.75
N ILE A 255 19.94 -17.05 -3.21
CA ILE A 255 20.17 -15.79 -2.49
C ILE A 255 19.75 -16.02 -1.05
N LEU A 256 20.74 -16.09 -0.18
CA LEU A 256 20.61 -16.44 1.22
C LEU A 256 20.75 -15.19 2.09
N THR A 257 19.73 -14.89 2.89
CA THR A 257 19.76 -13.80 3.87
C THR A 257 20.09 -14.35 5.26
N VAL A 258 21.18 -13.88 5.85
CA VAL A 258 21.74 -14.36 7.12
C VAL A 258 22.08 -13.19 8.06
N PRO A 259 22.00 -13.37 9.40
CA PRO A 259 22.26 -12.29 10.35
C PRO A 259 23.76 -12.03 10.59
N PHE A 260 24.62 -12.92 10.10
CA PHE A 260 26.07 -12.83 10.20
C PHE A 260 26.71 -13.49 8.98
N ARG A 261 28.00 -13.20 8.74
CA ARG A 261 28.78 -13.80 7.66
C ARG A 261 29.02 -15.30 7.93
N PRO A 262 28.49 -16.24 7.12
CA PRO A 262 28.52 -17.66 7.44
C PRO A 262 29.77 -18.35 6.87
N GLU A 263 30.96 -18.03 7.39
CA GLU A 263 32.24 -18.51 6.84
C GLU A 263 32.33 -20.04 6.61
N PRO A 264 31.86 -20.90 7.54
CA PRO A 264 31.90 -22.36 7.33
C PRO A 264 31.05 -22.82 6.13
N LEU A 265 29.90 -22.18 5.91
CA LEU A 265 29.01 -22.47 4.81
C LEU A 265 29.61 -22.05 3.46
N LEU A 266 30.24 -20.86 3.42
CA LEU A 266 30.92 -20.36 2.22
C LEU A 266 32.02 -21.34 1.78
N ALA A 267 32.82 -21.83 2.73
CA ALA A 267 33.87 -22.81 2.46
C ALA A 267 33.31 -24.15 1.97
N LEU A 268 32.23 -24.64 2.60
CA LEU A 268 31.57 -25.90 2.23
C LEU A 268 31.01 -25.85 0.80
N LEU A 269 30.26 -24.79 0.47
CA LEU A 269 29.65 -24.62 -0.85
C LEU A 269 30.71 -24.38 -1.94
N GLY A 270 31.78 -23.64 -1.62
CA GLY A 270 32.92 -23.47 -2.51
C GLY A 270 33.63 -24.79 -2.83
N ALA A 271 33.81 -25.66 -1.82
CA ALA A 271 34.37 -27.00 -2.02
C ALA A 271 33.48 -27.92 -2.88
N GLN A 272 32.17 -27.65 -2.92
CA GLN A 272 31.20 -28.35 -3.78
C GLN A 272 31.16 -27.80 -5.23
N GLY A 273 32.04 -26.85 -5.58
CA GLY A 273 32.15 -26.30 -6.93
C GLY A 273 31.11 -25.21 -7.24
N HIS A 274 30.45 -24.67 -6.23
CA HIS A 274 29.59 -23.50 -6.36
C HIS A 274 30.42 -22.22 -6.28
N VAL A 275 30.03 -21.20 -7.03
CA VAL A 275 30.63 -19.86 -6.90
C VAL A 275 29.80 -19.10 -5.89
N VAL A 276 30.44 -18.68 -4.79
CA VAL A 276 29.75 -18.02 -3.68
C VAL A 276 30.33 -16.63 -3.47
N SER A 277 29.46 -15.64 -3.33
CA SER A 277 29.82 -14.28 -2.95
C SER A 277 28.99 -13.82 -1.77
N ASP A 278 29.59 -13.07 -0.85
CA ASP A 278 28.92 -12.50 0.31
C ASP A 278 29.03 -10.97 0.30
N ARG A 279 27.96 -10.29 0.72
CA ARG A 279 27.90 -8.83 0.85
C ARG A 279 27.11 -8.48 2.09
N GLN A 280 27.65 -7.58 2.91
CA GLN A 280 26.91 -7.00 4.02
C GLN A 280 25.91 -5.96 3.49
N ILE A 281 24.63 -6.12 3.82
CA ILE A 281 23.55 -5.20 3.41
C ILE A 281 23.45 -4.06 4.42
N ASP A 282 23.46 -4.38 5.72
CA ASP A 282 23.39 -3.44 6.84
C ASP A 282 24.12 -3.99 8.07
N GLN A 283 23.98 -3.35 9.24
CA GLN A 283 24.68 -3.74 10.47
C GLN A 283 24.28 -5.13 10.99
N GLU A 284 23.11 -5.64 10.61
CA GLU A 284 22.53 -6.88 11.14
C GLU A 284 22.26 -7.94 10.05
N THR A 285 22.49 -7.61 8.76
CA THR A 285 22.07 -8.45 7.64
C THR A 285 23.16 -8.61 6.59
N TRP A 286 23.38 -9.85 6.19
CA TRP A 286 24.28 -10.28 5.13
C TRP A 286 23.49 -11.00 4.03
N SER A 287 23.84 -10.72 2.78
CA SER A 287 23.40 -11.47 1.60
C SER A 287 24.52 -12.40 1.16
N VAL A 288 24.19 -13.67 0.94
CA VAL A 288 25.09 -14.67 0.36
C VAL A 288 24.47 -15.18 -0.93
N GLU A 289 25.18 -14.98 -2.03
CA GLU A 289 24.77 -15.41 -3.36
C GLU A 289 25.54 -16.66 -3.74
N ILE A 290 24.83 -17.69 -4.17
CA ILE A 290 25.38 -19.00 -4.52
C ILE A 290 24.99 -19.29 -5.96
N SER A 291 25.96 -19.23 -6.86
CA SER A 291 25.81 -19.68 -8.24
C SER A 291 26.13 -21.17 -8.36
N VAL A 292 25.10 -21.96 -8.64
CA VAL A 292 25.17 -23.43 -8.68
C VAL A 292 25.95 -23.86 -9.92
N ASN A 293 27.00 -24.67 -9.73
CA ASN A 293 27.88 -25.20 -10.78
C ASN A 293 28.61 -24.12 -11.61
N GLY A 294 28.94 -22.98 -11.00
CA GLY A 294 29.86 -22.00 -11.58
C GLY A 294 29.30 -21.14 -12.71
N GLY A 295 28.00 -20.85 -12.71
CA GLY A 295 27.43 -19.85 -13.62
C GLY A 295 28.09 -18.48 -13.40
N GLN A 296 28.73 -17.94 -14.44
CA GLN A 296 29.30 -16.60 -14.37
C GLN A 296 28.19 -15.54 -14.42
N ILE A 297 28.25 -14.59 -13.50
CA ILE A 297 27.37 -13.43 -13.44
C ILE A 297 28.10 -12.27 -14.13
N GLU A 298 27.59 -11.76 -15.24
CA GLU A 298 28.12 -10.55 -15.88
C GLU A 298 27.62 -9.31 -15.15
N ASP A 299 28.51 -8.47 -14.62
CA ASP A 299 28.12 -7.23 -13.92
C ASP A 299 28.00 -6.07 -14.91
N LEU A 300 26.77 -5.62 -15.15
CA LEU A 300 26.44 -4.53 -16.08
C LEU A 300 26.05 -3.24 -15.34
N ARG A 301 26.23 -3.17 -14.02
CA ARG A 301 25.82 -2.00 -13.21
C ARG A 301 26.56 -0.71 -13.56
N GLN A 302 27.75 -0.82 -14.14
CA GLN A 302 28.58 0.32 -14.53
C GLN A 302 28.18 0.93 -15.88
N LEU A 303 27.27 0.30 -16.62
CA LEU A 303 26.86 0.75 -17.95
C LEU A 303 25.66 1.69 -17.86
N GLU A 304 25.68 2.75 -18.67
CA GLU A 304 24.60 3.72 -18.78
C GLU A 304 23.50 3.22 -19.72
N ALA A 305 22.24 3.62 -19.48
CA ALA A 305 21.16 3.20 -20.38
C ALA A 305 21.28 3.85 -21.77
N PRO A 306 21.11 3.09 -22.87
CA PRO A 306 20.49 1.76 -22.96
C PRO A 306 21.48 0.57 -23.01
N GLU A 307 22.76 0.76 -22.76
CA GLU A 307 23.81 -0.26 -22.99
C GLU A 307 23.57 -1.60 -22.25
N PRO A 308 23.09 -1.66 -20.98
CA PRO A 308 22.75 -2.94 -20.35
C PRO A 308 21.71 -3.74 -21.15
N LEU A 309 20.70 -3.07 -21.71
CA LEU A 309 19.65 -3.70 -22.50
C LEU A 309 20.25 -4.32 -23.77
N GLU A 310 21.03 -3.52 -24.51
CA GLU A 310 21.64 -3.96 -25.77
C GLU A 310 22.60 -5.14 -25.54
N ARG A 311 23.36 -5.09 -24.44
CA ARG A 311 24.29 -6.15 -24.05
C ARG A 311 23.55 -7.48 -23.80
N VAL A 312 22.51 -7.46 -22.97
CA VAL A 312 21.73 -8.67 -22.69
C VAL A 312 21.06 -9.20 -23.96
N LEU A 313 20.47 -8.32 -24.78
CA LEU A 313 19.82 -8.73 -26.03
C LEU A 313 20.80 -9.32 -27.05
N HIS A 314 22.03 -8.84 -27.08
CA HIS A 314 23.09 -9.37 -27.93
C HIS A 314 23.52 -10.78 -27.49
N VAL A 315 23.81 -10.96 -26.20
CA VAL A 315 24.25 -12.25 -25.66
C VAL A 315 23.15 -13.30 -25.73
N THR A 316 21.91 -12.93 -25.40
CA THR A 316 20.77 -13.86 -25.45
C THR A 316 20.40 -14.29 -26.87
N ALA A 317 20.73 -13.50 -27.90
CA ALA A 317 20.52 -13.89 -29.30
C ALA A 317 21.43 -15.05 -29.73
N THR A 318 22.67 -15.08 -29.24
CA THR A 318 23.68 -16.09 -29.58
C THR A 318 23.75 -17.24 -28.56
N LEU A 319 22.95 -17.18 -27.49
CA LEU A 319 22.88 -18.20 -26.46
C LEU A 319 22.52 -19.58 -27.08
N PRO A 320 23.27 -20.66 -26.80
CA PRO A 320 22.91 -22.00 -27.26
C PRO A 320 21.64 -22.54 -26.60
N ALA A 321 20.98 -23.51 -27.23
CA ALA A 321 19.77 -24.13 -26.70
C ALA A 321 20.06 -24.89 -25.38
N GLY A 322 19.26 -24.66 -24.35
CA GLY A 322 19.45 -25.21 -23.01
C GLY A 322 20.50 -24.49 -22.15
N GLU A 323 21.19 -23.49 -22.68
CA GLU A 323 22.17 -22.69 -21.92
C GLU A 323 21.50 -21.54 -21.16
N VAL A 324 22.20 -21.08 -20.12
CA VAL A 324 21.77 -20.02 -19.21
C VAL A 324 22.76 -18.87 -19.25
N TYR A 325 22.23 -17.66 -19.31
CA TYR A 325 22.95 -16.41 -19.17
C TYR A 325 22.47 -15.68 -17.91
N ILE A 326 23.41 -15.14 -17.12
CA ILE A 326 23.12 -14.43 -15.87
C ILE A 326 23.81 -13.08 -15.92
N ALA A 327 23.07 -12.01 -15.63
CA ALA A 327 23.59 -10.65 -15.61
C ALA A 327 23.03 -9.86 -14.42
N ARG A 328 23.88 -9.05 -13.81
CA ARG A 328 23.49 -8.06 -12.81
C ARG A 328 23.30 -6.71 -13.48
N LEU A 329 22.17 -6.08 -13.26
CA LEU A 329 21.69 -4.89 -13.95
C LEU A 329 21.60 -3.71 -12.98
N PRO A 330 21.81 -2.46 -13.46
CA PRO A 330 21.78 -1.27 -12.60
C PRO A 330 20.40 -0.98 -12.00
N ARG A 331 19.33 -1.56 -12.57
CA ARG A 331 17.93 -1.42 -12.14
C ARG A 331 17.06 -2.51 -12.74
N TYR A 332 15.86 -2.68 -12.20
CA TYR A 332 14.88 -3.62 -12.72
C TYR A 332 14.56 -3.40 -14.21
N PRO A 333 14.73 -4.41 -15.08
CA PRO A 333 14.77 -4.21 -16.52
C PRO A 333 13.39 -4.37 -17.20
N ARG A 334 12.45 -3.47 -16.90
CA ARG A 334 11.05 -3.55 -17.41
C ARG A 334 10.94 -3.71 -18.94
N LEU A 335 11.74 -2.97 -19.70
CA LEU A 335 11.72 -3.02 -21.17
C LEU A 335 12.38 -4.30 -21.72
N LEU A 336 13.39 -4.83 -21.02
CA LEU A 336 14.10 -6.03 -21.43
C LEU A 336 13.18 -7.25 -21.39
N ILE A 337 12.37 -7.35 -20.33
CA ILE A 337 11.42 -8.44 -20.13
C ILE A 337 10.52 -8.61 -21.36
N GLN A 338 9.94 -7.51 -21.87
CA GLN A 338 9.09 -7.55 -23.06
C GLN A 338 9.82 -8.10 -24.30
N HIS A 339 11.10 -7.80 -24.46
CA HIS A 339 11.91 -8.33 -25.55
C HIS A 339 12.32 -9.80 -25.36
N LEU A 340 12.50 -10.26 -24.12
CA LEU A 340 12.79 -11.66 -23.80
C LEU A 340 11.56 -12.54 -24.06
N ASP A 341 10.38 -12.07 -23.64
CA ASP A 341 9.09 -12.72 -23.90
C ASP A 341 8.84 -12.87 -25.41
N GLY A 342 9.05 -11.79 -26.17
CA GLY A 342 8.90 -11.81 -27.63
C GLY A 342 9.86 -12.77 -28.36
N ARG A 343 10.92 -13.24 -27.69
CA ARG A 343 11.90 -14.20 -28.21
C ARG A 343 11.67 -15.63 -27.69
N GLY A 344 10.66 -15.85 -26.85
CA GLY A 344 10.37 -17.16 -26.25
C GLY A 344 11.47 -17.66 -25.31
N LEU A 345 12.22 -16.74 -24.70
CA LEU A 345 13.25 -17.08 -23.72
C LEU A 345 12.61 -17.20 -22.34
N LEU A 346 13.08 -18.17 -21.54
CA LEU A 346 12.68 -18.29 -20.14
C LEU A 346 13.54 -17.33 -19.31
N TRP A 347 12.94 -16.55 -18.42
CA TRP A 347 13.69 -15.59 -17.61
C TRP A 347 13.15 -15.51 -16.17
N ALA A 348 14.04 -15.13 -15.26
CA ALA A 348 13.73 -14.82 -13.86
C ALA A 348 14.54 -13.59 -13.45
N VAL A 349 13.94 -12.69 -12.66
CA VAL A 349 14.60 -11.49 -12.14
C VAL A 349 14.45 -11.47 -10.63
N HIS A 350 15.54 -11.20 -9.92
CA HIS A 350 15.54 -10.87 -8.50
C HIS A 350 15.92 -9.41 -8.29
N ASP A 351 15.15 -8.68 -7.48
CA ASP A 351 15.45 -7.31 -7.08
C ASP A 351 16.36 -7.28 -5.85
N GLU A 352 17.55 -6.71 -6.01
CA GLU A 352 18.47 -6.52 -4.89
C GLU A 352 18.08 -5.29 -4.05
N PRO A 353 18.34 -5.31 -2.73
CA PRO A 353 18.02 -4.20 -1.83
C PRO A 353 18.70 -2.86 -2.19
N ASP A 354 19.81 -2.88 -2.94
CA ASP A 354 20.54 -1.70 -3.39
C ASP A 354 19.94 -1.06 -4.66
N GLY A 355 18.78 -1.57 -5.13
CA GLY A 355 18.09 -1.10 -6.32
C GLY A 355 18.60 -1.71 -7.63
N THR A 356 19.59 -2.61 -7.56
CA THR A 356 20.07 -3.38 -8.70
C THR A 356 19.21 -4.62 -8.90
N ALA A 357 19.37 -5.32 -10.02
CA ALA A 357 18.57 -6.52 -10.31
C ALA A 357 19.44 -7.63 -10.88
N LEU A 358 19.19 -8.87 -10.47
CA LEU A 358 19.84 -10.06 -10.99
C LEU A 358 18.92 -10.77 -11.96
N LEU A 359 19.30 -10.76 -13.23
CA LEU A 359 18.55 -11.39 -14.32
C LEU A 359 19.18 -12.74 -14.67
N ARG A 360 18.35 -13.77 -14.76
CA ARG A 360 18.69 -15.05 -15.36
C ARG A 360 17.84 -15.28 -16.60
N VAL A 361 18.47 -15.67 -17.70
CA VAL A 361 17.81 -15.99 -18.98
C VAL A 361 18.26 -17.38 -19.44
N LYS A 362 17.31 -18.24 -19.79
CA LYS A 362 17.53 -19.59 -20.30
C LYS A 362 16.90 -19.72 -21.67
N LYS A 363 17.67 -20.24 -22.64
CA LYS A 363 17.11 -20.60 -23.94
C LYS A 363 16.51 -22.00 -23.85
N PRO A 364 15.23 -22.21 -24.22
CA PRO A 364 14.65 -23.55 -24.25
C PRO A 364 15.42 -24.47 -25.22
N ARG A 365 15.33 -25.78 -25.00
CA ARG A 365 16.00 -26.79 -25.82
C ARG A 365 15.32 -27.01 -27.16
#